data_AF-A0A1D6EE97-F1
#
_entry.id   AF-A0A1D6EE97-F1
#
_cell.length_a   1.000
_cell.length_b   1.000
_cell.length_c   1.000
_cell.angle_alpha   90.00
_cell.angle_beta   90.00
_cell.angle_gamma   90.00
#
_symmetry.space_group_name_H-M   'P 1'
#
loop_
_entity.id
_entity.type
_entity.pdbx_description
1 polymer ?
#
loop_
_entity_poly.entity_id
_entity_poly.type
_entity_poly.pdbx_seq_one_letter_code
_entity_poly.pdbx_strand_id
1 'polypeptide(L)'
;MCHDLLCMDGNKYVQEVPSKNGSANEKKEVLLEDHDPVWLELRHAHIAHVNETLHEKMTSFVSKNKAAQLQQARSGGELSTKQLQKMVQALPQYSDQIDKLTLHVEIAGKLNNIIKEHHLKDVGQLEQDLVFGDAGTKELISFLRTRMDVSREHKLRLLMIYASINPEKFFESEKGAKLMQLAGLSADDMIVVNNMRCLRGADSKKSSVGAFTLKFDLQKKKPGIRKERTGEESTWMLSRFYPILEDLIEKLSKGELPKDEYHCMNDPSPSFRGIPGSTSARTSPAHQPAQSMRSRRIGGTWARPRNSDDGYSSDSVLKHASSDFRKLGQRLFIFVIGGATRSELRVAHKLSGKLKREIILGSSSLDDPPQFITKLKMLSTEELSLDDLQI
;
A
#
# COMPACT_ATOMS: atom_id res chain seq x y z
N MET A 1 -5.66 -6.83 -2.22
CA MET A 1 -6.78 -7.73 -2.58
C MET A 1 -6.33 -9.18 -2.54
N CYS A 2 -5.33 -9.62 -3.32
CA CYS A 2 -4.83 -11.01 -3.24
C CYS A 2 -4.50 -11.44 -1.81
N HIS A 3 -3.66 -10.68 -1.10
CA HIS A 3 -3.28 -11.01 0.28
C HIS A 3 -4.41 -10.87 1.33
N ASP A 4 -5.50 -10.20 0.99
CA ASP A 4 -6.65 -10.04 1.90
C ASP A 4 -7.67 -11.16 1.70
N LEU A 5 -7.89 -11.56 0.44
CA LEU A 5 -8.98 -12.48 0.06
C LEU A 5 -8.50 -13.89 -0.27
N LEU A 6 -7.23 -14.08 -0.58
CA LEU A 6 -6.66 -15.38 -0.90
C LEU A 6 -5.81 -15.88 0.26
N CYS A 7 -5.78 -17.20 0.44
CA CYS A 7 -4.85 -17.85 1.35
C CYS A 7 -3.42 -17.74 0.79
N MET A 8 -2.69 -16.73 1.24
CA MET A 8 -1.31 -16.48 0.88
C MET A 8 -0.38 -16.68 2.08
N ASP A 9 0.81 -17.22 1.83
CA ASP A 9 1.91 -17.29 2.80
C ASP A 9 3.08 -16.46 2.26
N GLY A 10 3.22 -15.23 2.77
CA GLY A 10 4.10 -14.24 2.14
C GLY A 10 3.68 -13.98 0.69
N ASN A 11 4.57 -14.27 -0.28
CA ASN A 11 4.29 -14.15 -1.72
C ASN A 11 3.83 -15.47 -2.36
N LYS A 12 3.65 -16.53 -1.57
CA LYS A 12 3.24 -17.85 -2.04
C LYS A 12 1.72 -17.96 -2.07
N TYR A 13 1.19 -18.33 -3.23
CA TYR A 13 -0.22 -18.62 -3.46
C TYR A 13 -0.39 -20.12 -3.74
N VAL A 14 -1.36 -20.74 -3.07
CA VAL A 14 -1.71 -22.16 -3.30
C VAL A 14 -2.94 -22.22 -4.19
N GLN A 15 -2.72 -22.69 -5.42
CA GLN A 15 -3.75 -22.92 -6.40
C GLN A 15 -4.32 -24.33 -6.26
N GLU A 16 -5.63 -24.47 -6.33
CA GLU A 16 -6.30 -25.77 -6.46
C GLU A 16 -6.54 -26.04 -7.95
N VAL A 17 -5.93 -27.11 -8.46
CA VAL A 17 -6.04 -27.53 -9.85
C VAL A 17 -6.84 -28.84 -9.89
N PRO A 18 -7.85 -28.98 -10.75
CA PRO A 18 -8.58 -30.25 -10.88
C PRO A 18 -7.62 -31.37 -11.30
N SER A 19 -7.59 -32.45 -10.52
CA SER A 19 -6.71 -33.60 -10.77
C SER A 19 -7.10 -34.30 -12.08
N LYS A 20 -6.11 -34.61 -12.91
CA LYS A 20 -6.30 -35.36 -14.17
C LYS A 20 -6.87 -36.77 -13.96
N ASN A 21 -6.82 -37.29 -12.73
CA ASN A 21 -7.18 -38.67 -12.40
C ASN A 21 -8.48 -38.79 -11.57
N GLY A 22 -9.29 -37.73 -11.46
CA GLY A 22 -10.59 -37.77 -10.76
C GLY A 22 -10.51 -37.84 -9.23
N SER A 23 -9.32 -37.68 -8.64
CA SER A 23 -9.15 -37.47 -7.19
C SER A 23 -9.41 -36.01 -6.80
N ALA A 24 -9.41 -35.73 -5.49
CA ALA A 24 -9.44 -34.37 -4.95
C ALA A 24 -8.42 -33.44 -5.66
N ASN A 25 -8.76 -32.15 -5.72
CA ASN A 25 -7.96 -31.10 -6.37
C ASN A 25 -6.49 -31.17 -5.92
N GLU A 26 -5.57 -31.09 -6.87
CA GLU A 26 -4.14 -31.01 -6.63
C GLU A 26 -3.78 -29.58 -6.21
N LYS A 27 -2.98 -29.43 -5.15
CA LYS A 27 -2.52 -28.13 -4.67
C LYS A 27 -1.19 -27.79 -5.33
N LYS A 28 -1.19 -26.78 -6.21
CA LYS A 28 0.01 -26.25 -6.85
C LYS A 28 0.43 -24.96 -6.17
N GLU A 29 1.70 -24.89 -5.80
CA GLU A 29 2.27 -23.68 -5.18
C GLU A 29 2.86 -22.77 -6.25
N VAL A 30 2.57 -21.48 -6.15
CA VAL A 30 2.99 -20.45 -7.11
C VAL A 30 3.52 -19.23 -6.35
N LEU A 31 4.61 -18.65 -6.83
CA LEU A 31 5.22 -17.44 -6.26
C LEU A 31 4.85 -16.21 -7.09
N LEU A 32 4.29 -15.19 -6.43
CA LEU A 32 3.90 -13.92 -7.04
C LEU A 32 4.98 -12.86 -6.76
N GLU A 33 5.95 -12.74 -7.67
CA GLU A 33 7.15 -11.91 -7.49
C GLU A 33 7.46 -11.02 -8.70
N ASP A 34 8.43 -10.12 -8.54
CA ASP A 34 8.83 -9.11 -9.52
C ASP A 34 9.43 -9.70 -10.81
N HIS A 35 9.82 -10.98 -10.79
CA HIS A 35 10.25 -11.73 -11.98
C HIS A 35 9.09 -12.06 -12.92
N ASP A 36 7.85 -12.04 -12.44
CA ASP A 36 6.67 -12.20 -13.27
C ASP A 36 6.24 -10.82 -13.82
N PRO A 37 6.39 -10.58 -15.14
CA PRO A 37 6.08 -9.28 -15.74
C PRO A 37 4.59 -8.94 -15.65
N VAL A 38 3.70 -9.95 -15.68
CA VAL A 38 2.26 -9.73 -15.57
C VAL A 38 1.91 -9.29 -14.15
N TRP A 39 2.51 -9.93 -13.14
CA TRP A 39 2.34 -9.51 -11.75
C TRP A 39 2.89 -8.11 -11.50
N LEU A 40 4.11 -7.82 -11.95
CA LEU A 40 4.77 -6.53 -11.75
C LEU A 40 3.94 -5.36 -12.30
N GLU A 41 3.34 -5.55 -13.47
CA GLU A 41 2.47 -4.57 -14.13
C GLU A 41 1.14 -4.39 -13.39
N LEU A 42 0.52 -5.48 -12.93
CA LEU A 42 -0.87 -5.47 -12.46
C LEU A 42 -1.03 -5.37 -10.93
N ARG A 43 0.00 -5.66 -10.14
CA ARG A 43 -0.07 -5.76 -8.66
C ARG A 43 -0.58 -4.51 -7.94
N HIS A 44 -0.52 -3.35 -8.59
CA HIS A 44 -0.96 -2.06 -8.04
C HIS A 44 -2.23 -1.53 -8.69
N ALA A 45 -2.73 -2.17 -9.76
CA ALA A 45 -3.90 -1.75 -10.49
C ALA A 45 -5.21 -2.14 -9.78
N HIS A 46 -6.29 -1.42 -10.12
CA HIS A 46 -7.63 -1.75 -9.65
C HIS A 46 -8.15 -3.01 -10.36
N ILE A 47 -8.89 -3.87 -9.65
CA ILE A 47 -9.32 -5.20 -10.17
C ILE A 47 -10.13 -5.11 -11.47
N ALA A 48 -10.93 -4.05 -11.65
CA ALA A 48 -11.67 -3.83 -12.89
C ALA A 48 -10.71 -3.63 -14.09
N HIS A 49 -9.70 -2.77 -13.92
CA HIS A 49 -8.68 -2.54 -14.95
C HIS A 49 -7.81 -3.79 -15.18
N VAL A 50 -7.52 -4.55 -14.13
CA VAL A 50 -6.83 -5.85 -14.23
C VAL A 50 -7.62 -6.82 -15.12
N ASN A 51 -8.94 -6.95 -14.90
CA ASN A 51 -9.78 -7.83 -15.71
C ASN A 51 -9.76 -7.43 -17.20
N GLU A 52 -9.89 -6.13 -17.49
CA GLU A 52 -9.83 -5.60 -18.86
C GLU A 52 -8.46 -5.88 -19.50
N THR A 53 -7.38 -5.54 -18.79
CA THR A 53 -6.01 -5.70 -19.28
C THR A 53 -5.66 -7.17 -19.52
N LEU A 54 -6.07 -8.08 -18.63
CA LEU A 54 -5.86 -9.52 -18.80
C LEU A 54 -6.64 -10.05 -20.02
N HIS A 55 -7.88 -9.61 -20.21
CA HIS A 55 -8.69 -9.99 -21.36
C HIS A 55 -8.07 -9.52 -22.68
N GLU A 56 -7.62 -8.27 -22.74
CA GLU A 56 -6.93 -7.71 -23.90
C GLU A 56 -5.61 -8.44 -24.19
N LYS A 57 -4.79 -8.71 -23.17
CA LYS A 57 -3.52 -9.46 -23.31
C LYS A 57 -3.78 -10.88 -23.81
N MET A 58 -4.79 -11.57 -23.30
CA MET A 58 -5.15 -12.92 -23.74
C MET A 58 -5.61 -12.94 -25.20
N THR A 59 -6.47 -12.01 -25.57
CA THR A 59 -6.96 -11.87 -26.95
C THR A 59 -5.84 -11.48 -27.91
N SER A 60 -4.98 -10.55 -27.52
CA SER A 60 -3.80 -10.15 -28.27
C SER A 60 -2.81 -11.31 -28.42
N PHE A 61 -2.62 -12.13 -27.38
CA PHE A 61 -1.74 -13.29 -27.43
C PHE A 61 -2.26 -14.33 -28.44
N VAL A 62 -3.53 -14.69 -28.37
CA VAL A 62 -4.16 -15.67 -29.28
C VAL A 62 -4.14 -15.17 -30.74
N SER A 63 -4.42 -13.89 -30.97
CA SER A 63 -4.47 -13.31 -32.32
C SER A 63 -3.10 -13.08 -32.96
N LYS A 64 -2.06 -12.78 -32.18
CA LYS A 64 -0.71 -12.53 -32.72
C LYS A 64 0.13 -13.79 -32.83
N ASN A 65 -0.11 -14.81 -32.00
CA ASN A 65 0.68 -16.03 -32.02
C ASN A 65 0.09 -17.08 -32.96
N LYS A 66 0.71 -17.20 -34.14
CA LYS A 66 0.44 -18.27 -35.12
C LYS A 66 0.54 -19.68 -34.53
N ALA A 67 1.38 -19.90 -33.51
CA ALA A 67 1.48 -21.17 -32.79
C ALA A 67 0.26 -21.46 -31.90
N ALA A 68 -0.33 -20.44 -31.27
CA ALA A 68 -1.56 -20.57 -30.49
C ALA A 68 -2.78 -20.77 -31.41
N GLN A 69 -2.80 -20.11 -32.58
CA GLN A 69 -3.80 -20.35 -33.63
C GLN A 69 -3.76 -21.80 -34.14
N LEU A 70 -2.58 -22.44 -34.20
CA LEU A 70 -2.45 -23.83 -34.64
C LEU A 70 -3.02 -24.84 -33.63
N GLN A 71 -3.03 -24.52 -32.33
CA GLN A 71 -3.65 -25.39 -31.31
C GLN A 71 -5.19 -25.35 -31.35
N GLN A 72 -5.78 -24.23 -31.75
CA GLN A 72 -7.23 -24.10 -31.92
C GLN A 72 -7.73 -24.43 -33.34
N ALA A 73 -6.91 -24.17 -34.37
CA ALA A 73 -7.26 -24.41 -35.76
C ALA A 73 -6.52 -25.64 -36.31
N ARG A 74 -7.26 -26.75 -36.50
CA ARG A 74 -6.86 -27.88 -37.34
C ARG A 74 -6.85 -27.53 -38.85
N SER A 75 -6.43 -26.31 -39.23
CA SER A 75 -6.56 -25.81 -40.59
C SER A 75 -5.21 -25.46 -41.20
N GLY A 76 -4.62 -26.43 -41.90
CA GLY A 76 -4.37 -26.39 -43.35
C GLY A 76 -3.57 -25.25 -44.00
N GLY A 77 -2.88 -24.38 -43.26
CA GLY A 77 -1.98 -23.38 -43.86
C GLY A 77 -0.58 -23.93 -44.11
N GLU A 78 -0.07 -23.89 -45.35
CA GLU A 78 1.32 -24.23 -45.66
C GLU A 78 2.29 -23.24 -44.97
N LEU A 79 2.97 -23.72 -43.93
CA LEU A 79 3.98 -22.94 -43.20
C LEU A 79 5.38 -23.23 -43.76
N SER A 80 6.18 -22.18 -44.00
CA SER A 80 7.57 -22.33 -44.43
C SER A 80 8.40 -23.06 -43.37
N THR A 81 9.30 -23.96 -43.78
CA THR A 81 10.19 -24.73 -42.89
C THR A 81 11.02 -23.85 -41.95
N LYS A 82 11.47 -22.66 -42.39
CA LYS A 82 12.16 -21.67 -41.54
C LYS A 82 11.23 -21.04 -40.49
N GLN A 83 9.95 -20.86 -40.80
CA GLN A 83 8.95 -20.37 -39.85
C GLN A 83 8.61 -21.45 -38.82
N LEU A 84 8.52 -22.71 -39.25
CA LEU A 84 8.33 -23.86 -38.35
C LEU A 84 9.50 -23.99 -37.36
N GLN A 85 10.75 -23.86 -37.82
CA GLN A 85 11.91 -23.94 -36.93
C GLN A 85 11.94 -22.81 -35.89
N LYS A 86 11.64 -21.57 -36.29
CA LYS A 86 11.50 -20.43 -35.36
C LYS A 86 10.33 -20.62 -34.39
N MET A 87 9.23 -21.22 -34.84
CA MET A 87 8.09 -21.55 -33.97
C MET A 87 8.48 -22.58 -32.92
N VAL A 88 9.09 -23.70 -33.32
CA VAL A 88 9.53 -24.77 -32.40
C VAL A 88 10.49 -24.24 -31.34
N GLN A 89 11.42 -23.37 -31.71
CA GLN A 89 12.34 -22.74 -30.76
C GLN A 89 11.64 -21.79 -29.77
N ALA A 90 10.55 -21.15 -30.18
CA ALA A 90 9.81 -20.21 -29.35
C ALA A 90 8.68 -20.86 -28.52
N LEU A 91 8.32 -22.12 -28.79
CA LEU A 91 7.28 -22.86 -28.05
C LEU A 91 7.47 -22.83 -26.52
N PRO A 92 8.68 -23.03 -25.95
CA PRO A 92 8.85 -22.99 -24.50
C PRO A 92 8.55 -21.62 -23.90
N GLN A 93 8.98 -20.55 -24.58
CA GLN A 93 8.71 -19.17 -24.16
C GLN A 93 7.22 -18.84 -24.25
N TYR A 94 6.54 -19.34 -25.29
CA TYR A 94 5.09 -19.18 -25.41
C TYR A 94 4.33 -19.95 -24.32
N SER A 95 4.77 -21.16 -23.99
CA SER A 95 4.20 -21.95 -22.88
C SER A 95 4.31 -21.16 -21.57
N ASP A 96 5.49 -20.62 -21.25
CA ASP A 96 5.68 -19.83 -20.04
C ASP A 96 4.80 -18.57 -20.01
N GLN A 97 4.66 -17.87 -21.14
CA GLN A 97 3.79 -16.69 -21.24
C GLN A 97 2.30 -17.03 -21.05
N ILE A 98 1.82 -18.11 -21.68
CA ILE A 98 0.41 -18.51 -21.54
C ILE A 98 0.13 -19.03 -20.13
N ASP A 99 1.07 -19.74 -19.52
CA ASP A 99 0.94 -20.27 -18.15
C ASP A 99 0.83 -19.12 -17.14
N LYS A 100 1.70 -18.11 -17.25
CA LYS A 100 1.63 -16.89 -16.40
C LYS A 100 0.34 -16.12 -16.62
N LEU A 101 -0.06 -15.90 -17.87
CA LEU A 101 -1.28 -15.15 -18.16
C LEU A 101 -2.53 -15.89 -17.65
N THR A 102 -2.59 -17.21 -17.84
CA THR A 102 -3.69 -18.07 -17.37
C THR A 102 -3.80 -18.03 -15.85
N LEU A 103 -2.67 -18.14 -15.14
CA LEU A 103 -2.60 -18.01 -13.69
C LEU A 103 -3.28 -16.71 -13.21
N HIS A 104 -2.94 -15.56 -13.80
CA HIS A 104 -3.51 -14.28 -13.36
C HIS A 104 -5.00 -14.13 -13.72
N VAL A 105 -5.44 -14.71 -14.83
CA VAL A 105 -6.88 -14.80 -15.16
C VAL A 105 -7.63 -15.63 -14.13
N GLU A 106 -7.08 -16.76 -13.70
CA GLU A 106 -7.67 -17.62 -12.67
C GLU A 106 -7.71 -16.94 -11.30
N ILE A 107 -6.62 -16.24 -10.91
CA ILE A 107 -6.57 -15.43 -9.69
C ILE A 107 -7.66 -14.35 -9.73
N ALA A 108 -7.75 -13.58 -10.82
CA ALA A 108 -8.75 -12.54 -10.98
C ALA A 108 -10.19 -13.11 -10.94
N GLY A 109 -10.41 -14.26 -11.58
CA GLY A 109 -11.67 -15.00 -11.53
C GLY A 109 -12.06 -15.40 -10.09
N LYS A 110 -11.12 -15.98 -9.34
CA LYS A 110 -11.33 -16.38 -7.94
C LYS A 110 -11.65 -15.18 -7.05
N LEU A 111 -10.92 -14.07 -7.20
CA LEU A 111 -11.20 -12.83 -6.49
C LEU A 111 -12.62 -12.30 -6.76
N ASN A 112 -13.04 -12.29 -8.03
CA ASN A 112 -14.38 -11.86 -8.40
C ASN A 112 -15.47 -12.76 -7.79
N ASN A 113 -15.22 -14.08 -7.69
CA ASN A 113 -16.13 -15.01 -7.04
C ASN A 113 -16.23 -14.73 -5.54
N ILE A 114 -15.11 -14.56 -4.84
CA ILE A 114 -15.09 -14.23 -3.41
C ILE A 114 -15.84 -12.91 -3.14
N ILE A 115 -15.62 -11.88 -3.97
CA ILE A 115 -16.31 -10.58 -3.83
C ILE A 115 -17.84 -10.75 -3.93
N LYS A 116 -18.32 -11.63 -4.81
CA LYS A 116 -19.74 -11.92 -5.00
C LYS A 116 -20.30 -12.77 -3.86
N GLU A 117 -19.65 -13.88 -3.55
CA GLU A 117 -20.08 -14.87 -2.54
C GLU A 117 -20.13 -14.28 -1.13
N HIS A 118 -19.13 -13.46 -0.76
CA HIS A 118 -19.08 -12.80 0.54
C HIS A 118 -19.76 -11.43 0.55
N HIS A 119 -20.39 -11.04 -0.56
CA HIS A 119 -21.07 -9.76 -0.71
C HIS A 119 -20.22 -8.53 -0.29
N LEU A 120 -18.94 -8.56 -0.66
CA LEU A 120 -17.95 -7.57 -0.20
C LEU A 120 -18.25 -6.16 -0.73
N LYS A 121 -19.08 -6.03 -1.76
CA LYS A 121 -19.54 -4.75 -2.28
C LYS A 121 -20.24 -3.92 -1.19
N ASP A 122 -21.13 -4.55 -0.42
CA ASP A 122 -21.94 -3.86 0.57
C ASP A 122 -21.13 -3.56 1.84
N VAL A 123 -20.25 -4.49 2.23
CA VAL A 123 -19.27 -4.28 3.31
C VAL A 123 -18.36 -3.10 2.95
N GLY A 124 -17.73 -3.15 1.77
CA GLY A 124 -16.81 -2.12 1.30
C GLY A 124 -17.48 -0.75 1.15
N GLN A 125 -18.74 -0.70 0.73
CA GLN A 125 -19.49 0.57 0.68
C GLN A 125 -19.63 1.17 2.08
N LEU A 126 -20.02 0.38 3.07
CA LEU A 126 -20.14 0.84 4.45
C LEU A 126 -18.79 1.25 5.05
N GLU A 127 -17.70 0.51 4.77
CA GLU A 127 -16.35 0.90 5.19
C GLU A 127 -15.98 2.30 4.69
N GLN A 128 -16.22 2.57 3.40
CA GLN A 128 -15.96 3.88 2.81
C GLN A 128 -16.87 4.95 3.45
N ASP A 129 -18.17 4.70 3.53
CA ASP A 129 -19.14 5.68 4.03
C ASP A 129 -18.88 6.05 5.50
N LEU A 130 -18.43 5.10 6.32
CA LEU A 130 -18.02 5.37 7.69
C LEU A 130 -16.82 6.34 7.72
N VAL A 131 -15.78 6.08 6.93
CA VAL A 131 -14.54 6.86 6.93
C VAL A 131 -14.74 8.29 6.41
N PHE A 132 -15.60 8.47 5.41
CA PHE A 132 -15.94 9.78 4.82
C PHE A 132 -17.09 10.49 5.54
N GLY A 133 -17.74 9.85 6.52
CA GLY A 133 -18.83 10.44 7.30
C GLY A 133 -20.16 10.51 6.56
N ASP A 134 -20.34 9.67 5.54
CA ASP A 134 -21.62 9.46 4.83
C ASP A 134 -22.53 8.47 5.56
N ALA A 135 -21.96 7.61 6.41
CA ALA A 135 -22.67 6.69 7.29
C ALA A 135 -22.23 6.88 8.75
N GLY A 136 -23.12 6.54 9.69
CA GLY A 136 -22.83 6.56 11.12
C GLY A 136 -23.38 5.33 11.84
N THR A 137 -23.72 5.50 13.13
CA THR A 137 -24.17 4.39 13.98
C THR A 137 -25.46 3.74 13.49
N LYS A 138 -26.37 4.51 12.89
CA LYS A 138 -27.69 3.99 12.46
C LYS A 138 -27.54 3.02 11.29
N GLU A 139 -26.75 3.41 10.30
CA GLU A 139 -26.47 2.63 9.10
C GLU A 139 -25.69 1.36 9.47
N LEU A 140 -24.72 1.47 10.37
CA LEU A 140 -23.99 0.31 10.92
C LEU A 140 -24.92 -0.67 11.64
N ILE A 141 -25.81 -0.19 12.52
CA ILE A 141 -26.79 -1.05 13.22
C ILE A 141 -27.73 -1.71 12.21
N SER A 142 -28.21 -0.97 11.21
CA SER A 142 -29.06 -1.50 10.16
C SER A 142 -28.34 -2.61 9.39
N PHE A 143 -27.10 -2.37 8.99
CA PHE A 143 -26.27 -3.34 8.28
C PHE A 143 -26.09 -4.62 9.10
N LEU A 144 -25.69 -4.52 10.37
CA LEU A 144 -25.48 -5.69 11.24
C LEU A 144 -26.77 -6.50 11.47
N ARG A 145 -27.94 -5.86 11.46
CA ARG A 145 -29.24 -6.55 11.60
C ARG A 145 -29.70 -7.24 10.31
N THR A 146 -29.48 -6.59 9.18
CA THR A 146 -29.97 -7.08 7.88
C THR A 146 -29.01 -8.09 7.25
N ARG A 147 -27.70 -7.96 7.49
CA ARG A 147 -26.64 -8.74 6.82
C ARG A 147 -26.01 -9.76 7.76
N MET A 148 -26.81 -10.77 8.10
CA MET A 148 -26.36 -11.88 8.95
C MET A 148 -25.37 -12.82 8.24
N ASP A 149 -25.41 -12.85 6.91
CA ASP A 149 -24.57 -13.60 5.96
C ASP A 149 -23.10 -13.17 5.94
N VAL A 150 -22.79 -11.97 6.42
CA VAL A 150 -21.42 -11.42 6.43
C VAL A 150 -20.56 -12.15 7.47
N SER A 151 -19.31 -12.45 7.08
CA SER A 151 -18.35 -13.15 7.93
C SER A 151 -18.07 -12.39 9.24
N ARG A 152 -17.71 -13.13 10.28
CA ARG A 152 -17.30 -12.59 11.58
C ARG A 152 -16.14 -11.59 11.45
N GLU A 153 -15.15 -11.91 10.61
CA GLU A 153 -13.98 -11.05 10.40
C GLU A 153 -14.36 -9.69 9.78
N HIS A 154 -15.24 -9.66 8.78
CA HIS A 154 -15.70 -8.40 8.18
C HIS A 154 -16.52 -7.55 9.17
N LYS A 155 -17.34 -8.19 10.01
CA LYS A 155 -18.05 -7.49 11.11
C LYS A 155 -17.08 -6.90 12.13
N LEU A 156 -16.02 -7.65 12.47
CA LEU A 156 -14.94 -7.17 13.34
C LEU A 156 -14.23 -5.96 12.72
N ARG A 157 -13.83 -6.03 11.45
CA ARG A 157 -13.17 -4.91 10.74
C ARG A 157 -14.03 -3.66 10.69
N LEU A 158 -15.34 -3.79 10.41
CA LEU A 158 -16.28 -2.67 10.46
C LEU A 158 -16.32 -2.02 11.85
N LEU A 159 -16.31 -2.81 12.93
CA LEU A 159 -16.29 -2.28 14.29
C LEU A 159 -14.94 -1.66 14.66
N MET A 160 -13.81 -2.20 14.18
CA MET A 160 -12.49 -1.58 14.34
C MET A 160 -12.44 -0.21 13.64
N ILE A 161 -12.97 -0.11 12.42
CA ILE A 161 -13.10 1.15 11.68
C ILE A 161 -13.98 2.14 12.47
N TYR A 162 -15.16 1.69 12.90
CA TYR A 162 -16.08 2.54 13.65
C TYR A 162 -15.49 3.03 14.99
N ALA A 163 -14.80 2.16 15.74
CA ALA A 163 -14.12 2.49 16.99
C ALA A 163 -12.98 3.51 16.78
N SER A 164 -12.25 3.38 15.66
CA SER A 164 -11.20 4.34 15.28
C SER A 164 -11.78 5.71 14.92
N ILE A 165 -12.99 5.76 14.34
CA ILE A 165 -13.62 7.00 13.90
C ILE A 165 -14.35 7.71 15.05
N ASN A 166 -15.02 6.95 15.93
CA ASN A 166 -15.83 7.48 17.03
C ASN A 166 -15.40 6.88 18.39
N PRO A 167 -14.16 7.12 18.86
CA PRO A 167 -13.63 6.47 20.05
C PRO A 167 -14.41 6.81 21.32
N GLU A 168 -14.78 8.07 21.53
CA GLU A 168 -15.58 8.50 22.70
C GLU A 168 -16.93 7.77 22.74
N LYS A 169 -17.66 7.78 21.62
CA LYS A 169 -18.97 7.11 21.53
C LYS A 169 -18.87 5.61 21.67
N PHE A 170 -17.74 5.02 21.28
CA PHE A 170 -17.57 3.57 21.29
C PHE A 170 -17.09 3.05 22.65
N PHE A 171 -16.03 3.64 23.22
CA PHE A 171 -15.40 3.16 24.45
C PHE A 171 -16.00 3.74 25.72
N GLU A 172 -16.54 4.97 25.70
CA GLU A 172 -17.04 5.64 26.91
C GLU A 172 -18.55 5.40 27.13
N SER A 173 -19.23 4.71 26.21
CA SER A 173 -20.67 4.46 26.30
C SER A 173 -21.02 2.98 26.17
N GLU A 174 -22.15 2.57 26.76
CA GLU A 174 -22.71 1.22 26.58
C GLU A 174 -23.00 0.85 25.11
N LYS A 175 -22.97 1.82 24.20
CA LYS A 175 -23.25 1.59 22.77
C LYS A 175 -22.21 0.69 22.13
N GLY A 176 -20.93 0.78 22.51
CA GLY A 176 -19.88 -0.09 22.00
C GLY A 176 -20.16 -1.57 22.31
N ALA A 177 -20.45 -1.87 23.58
CA ALA A 177 -20.81 -3.22 24.02
C ALA A 177 -22.06 -3.76 23.31
N LYS A 178 -23.11 -2.94 23.16
CA LYS A 178 -24.33 -3.32 22.42
C LYS A 178 -24.06 -3.58 20.94
N LEU A 179 -23.17 -2.82 20.31
CA LEU A 179 -22.76 -3.05 18.92
C LEU A 179 -21.98 -4.34 18.75
N MET A 180 -21.04 -4.64 19.67
CA MET A 180 -20.29 -5.90 19.67
C MET A 180 -21.23 -7.11 19.85
N GLN A 181 -22.19 -7.01 20.76
CA GLN A 181 -23.20 -8.06 20.97
C GLN A 181 -24.07 -8.25 19.73
N LEU A 182 -24.51 -7.15 19.10
CA LEU A 182 -25.31 -7.20 17.87
C LEU A 182 -24.54 -7.84 16.70
N ALA A 183 -23.24 -7.60 16.61
CA ALA A 183 -22.38 -8.19 15.59
C ALA A 183 -22.09 -9.69 15.82
N GLY A 184 -22.42 -10.23 17.00
CA GLY A 184 -22.17 -11.64 17.34
C GLY A 184 -20.68 -11.97 17.47
N LEU A 185 -19.87 -11.00 17.90
CA LEU A 185 -18.42 -11.17 18.07
C LEU A 185 -18.07 -11.93 19.35
N SER A 186 -16.97 -12.68 19.35
CA SER A 186 -16.52 -13.40 20.55
C SER A 186 -15.79 -12.47 21.53
N ALA A 187 -15.56 -12.92 22.76
CA ALA A 187 -14.75 -12.17 23.74
C ALA A 187 -13.36 -11.79 23.18
N ASP A 188 -12.70 -12.72 22.49
CA ASP A 188 -11.42 -12.46 21.80
C ASP A 188 -11.47 -11.31 20.79
N ASP A 189 -12.56 -11.18 20.03
CA ASP A 189 -12.73 -10.07 19.09
C ASP A 189 -12.95 -8.75 19.82
N MET A 190 -13.68 -8.79 20.96
CA MET A 190 -13.89 -7.61 21.79
C MET A 190 -12.55 -7.07 22.30
N ILE A 191 -11.62 -7.96 22.66
CA ILE A 191 -10.25 -7.60 23.03
C ILE A 191 -9.57 -6.86 21.87
N VAL A 192 -9.65 -7.38 20.63
CA VAL A 192 -9.07 -6.73 19.44
C VAL A 192 -9.59 -5.30 19.28
N VAL A 193 -10.91 -5.10 19.32
CA VAL A 193 -11.51 -3.76 19.14
C VAL A 193 -11.11 -2.84 20.30
N ASN A 194 -11.04 -3.35 21.53
CA ASN A 194 -10.59 -2.59 22.69
C ASN A 194 -9.13 -2.18 22.59
N ASN A 195 -8.26 -3.06 22.12
CA ASN A 195 -6.82 -2.81 21.95
C ASN A 195 -6.52 -1.77 20.86
N MET A 196 -7.48 -1.44 19.99
CA MET A 196 -7.36 -0.29 19.07
C MET A 196 -7.05 1.02 19.81
N ARG A 197 -7.47 1.14 21.08
CA ARG A 197 -7.16 2.33 21.90
C ARG A 197 -5.66 2.49 22.17
N CYS A 198 -4.90 1.39 22.20
CA CYS A 198 -3.46 1.40 22.51
C CYS A 198 -2.63 1.99 21.37
N LEU A 199 -3.15 1.96 20.15
CA LEU A 199 -2.52 2.55 18.97
C LEU A 199 -2.83 4.05 18.81
N ARG A 200 -3.64 4.63 19.71
CA ARG A 200 -3.95 6.05 19.71
C ARG A 200 -2.82 6.81 20.41
N GLY A 201 -2.32 7.86 19.77
CA GLY A 201 -1.47 8.83 20.46
C GLY A 201 -2.20 9.40 21.67
N ALA A 202 -1.47 9.71 22.75
CA ALA A 202 -2.06 10.31 23.94
C ALA A 202 -2.94 11.49 23.50
N ASP A 203 -4.22 11.46 23.84
CA ASP A 203 -5.11 12.58 23.60
C ASP A 203 -4.43 13.79 24.21
N SER A 204 -3.96 14.71 23.36
CA SER A 204 -3.71 16.06 23.81
C SER A 204 -5.08 16.58 24.21
N LYS A 205 -5.45 16.32 25.47
CA LYS A 205 -6.46 17.09 26.18
C LYS A 205 -6.00 18.52 25.99
N LYS A 206 -6.55 19.18 24.97
CA LYS A 206 -6.50 20.62 24.85
C LYS A 206 -7.07 21.08 26.19
N SER A 207 -6.19 21.59 27.05
CA SER A 207 -6.62 22.10 28.32
C SER A 207 -7.71 23.10 28.00
N SER A 208 -8.89 22.88 28.57
CA SER A 208 -9.99 23.79 28.50
C SER A 208 -9.63 25.01 29.36
N VAL A 209 -8.75 25.86 28.85
CA VAL A 209 -8.59 27.21 29.36
C VAL A 209 -9.59 28.06 28.58
N GLY A 210 -10.61 28.50 29.30
CA GLY A 210 -11.75 29.23 28.78
C GLY A 210 -11.33 30.45 27.98
N ALA A 211 -11.67 30.46 26.70
CA ALA A 211 -11.76 31.66 25.89
C ALA A 211 -12.98 31.48 24.98
N PHE A 212 -14.06 32.20 25.32
CA PHE A 212 -15.24 32.34 24.47
C PHE A 212 -14.79 32.83 23.09
N THR A 213 -14.81 31.96 22.09
CA THR A 213 -14.66 32.36 20.69
C THR A 213 -15.95 32.02 19.97
N LEU A 214 -16.82 33.03 19.82
CA LEU A 214 -18.05 32.94 19.03
C LEU A 214 -17.67 32.79 17.54
N LYS A 215 -17.59 31.55 17.05
CA LYS A 215 -17.47 31.26 15.62
C LYS A 215 -18.86 31.01 15.04
N PHE A 216 -19.46 32.06 14.49
CA PHE A 216 -20.55 31.96 13.53
C PHE A 216 -19.98 31.40 12.22
N ASP A 217 -19.99 30.08 12.06
CA ASP A 217 -19.82 29.43 10.75
C ASP A 217 -20.95 28.41 10.59
N LEU A 218 -22.05 28.89 10.03
CA LEU A 218 -23.25 28.13 9.71
C LEU A 218 -23.03 27.35 8.40
N GLN A 219 -22.12 26.38 8.46
CA GLN A 219 -22.01 25.30 7.48
C GLN A 219 -21.70 24.04 8.29
N LYS A 220 -22.72 23.17 8.44
CA LYS A 220 -22.57 21.85 9.07
C LYS A 220 -21.57 21.02 8.24
N LYS A 221 -20.27 21.19 8.48
CA LYS A 221 -19.23 20.33 7.93
C LYS A 221 -19.47 18.93 8.49
N LYS A 222 -19.93 18.00 7.65
CA LYS A 222 -19.93 16.57 7.95
C LYS A 222 -18.50 16.21 8.42
N PRO A 223 -18.30 15.67 9.64
CA PRO A 223 -16.97 15.37 10.15
C PRO A 223 -16.53 14.00 9.62
N GLY A 224 -16.24 13.90 8.33
CA GLY A 224 -15.47 12.78 7.79
C GLY A 224 -14.01 12.92 8.24
N ILE A 225 -13.40 11.82 8.71
CA ILE A 225 -11.97 11.83 9.11
C ILE A 225 -11.08 11.99 7.88
N ARG A 226 -11.52 11.47 6.73
CA ARG A 226 -10.87 11.67 5.44
C ARG A 226 -11.72 12.60 4.58
N LYS A 227 -11.05 13.41 3.78
CA LYS A 227 -11.68 14.30 2.81
C LYS A 227 -11.67 13.62 1.46
N GLU A 228 -12.77 13.73 0.73
CA GLU A 228 -12.84 13.23 -0.63
C GLU A 228 -11.87 14.00 -1.54
N ARG A 229 -11.15 13.28 -2.40
CA ARG A 229 -10.23 13.87 -3.36
C ARG A 229 -10.95 14.09 -4.68
N THR A 230 -11.04 15.33 -5.13
CA THR A 230 -11.44 15.67 -6.49
C THR A 230 -10.28 15.38 -7.46
N GLY A 231 -10.28 14.21 -8.11
CA GLY A 231 -9.27 13.79 -9.09
C GLY A 231 -9.62 12.46 -9.79
N GLU A 232 -8.77 11.98 -10.71
CA GLU A 232 -8.98 10.76 -11.54
C GLU A 232 -9.32 9.48 -10.74
N GLU A 233 -8.90 9.39 -9.48
CA GLU A 233 -9.22 8.26 -8.59
C GLU A 233 -10.68 8.22 -8.14
N SER A 234 -11.47 9.26 -8.43
CA SER A 234 -12.92 9.28 -8.23
C SER A 234 -13.68 8.34 -9.17
N THR A 235 -12.99 7.65 -10.10
CA THR A 235 -13.60 6.71 -11.04
C THR A 235 -14.22 5.49 -10.33
N TRP A 236 -13.66 5.08 -9.17
CA TRP A 236 -14.08 3.87 -8.47
C TRP A 236 -14.68 4.20 -7.10
N MET A 237 -16.01 4.20 -7.01
CA MET A 237 -16.77 4.54 -5.79
C MET A 237 -16.34 3.76 -4.53
N LEU A 238 -15.91 2.51 -4.68
CA LEU A 238 -15.46 1.64 -3.58
C LEU A 238 -13.96 1.77 -3.26
N SER A 239 -13.26 2.72 -3.89
CA SER A 239 -11.83 2.96 -3.69
C SER A 239 -11.51 4.44 -3.44
N ARG A 240 -12.42 5.16 -2.75
CA ARG A 240 -12.21 6.56 -2.34
C ARG A 240 -11.11 6.69 -1.29
N PHE A 241 -11.00 5.72 -0.39
CA PHE A 241 -10.02 5.73 0.70
C PHE A 241 -8.59 5.72 0.19
N TYR A 242 -7.77 6.59 0.78
CA TYR A 242 -6.35 6.67 0.53
C TYR A 242 -5.59 6.81 1.86
N PRO A 243 -4.46 6.10 2.06
CA PRO A 243 -3.69 6.13 3.30
C PRO A 243 -3.28 7.54 3.72
N ILE A 244 -3.22 7.79 5.02
CA ILE A 244 -2.71 9.07 5.59
C ILE A 244 -1.31 9.37 5.07
N LEU A 245 -0.51 8.31 4.89
CA LEU A 245 0.83 8.40 4.34
C LEU A 245 0.89 9.17 3.00
N GLU A 246 -0.13 9.04 2.15
CA GLU A 246 -0.18 9.76 0.88
C GLU A 246 -0.24 11.28 1.10
N ASP A 247 -1.08 11.74 2.02
CA ASP A 247 -1.16 13.18 2.37
C ASP A 247 0.15 13.67 2.99
N LEU A 248 0.78 12.86 3.84
CA LEU A 248 2.03 13.23 4.50
C LEU A 248 3.16 13.41 3.49
N ILE A 249 3.28 12.49 2.54
CA ILE A 249 4.28 12.58 1.47
C ILE A 249 4.02 13.80 0.58
N GLU A 250 2.76 14.04 0.19
CA GLU A 250 2.41 15.20 -0.64
C GLU A 250 2.67 16.54 0.07
N LYS A 251 2.30 16.65 1.36
CA LYS A 251 2.60 17.84 2.17
C LYS A 251 4.09 18.04 2.37
N LEU A 252 4.83 16.97 2.66
CA LEU A 252 6.28 17.02 2.81
C LEU A 252 6.95 17.45 1.51
N SER A 253 6.48 16.96 0.35
CA SER A 253 7.01 17.36 -0.96
C SER A 253 6.76 18.83 -1.28
N LYS A 254 5.71 19.45 -0.70
CA LYS A 254 5.40 20.88 -0.83
C LYS A 254 6.02 21.75 0.25
N GLY A 255 6.61 21.16 1.30
CA GLY A 255 7.08 21.88 2.48
C GLY A 255 5.97 22.39 3.40
N GLU A 256 4.76 21.81 3.30
CA GLU A 256 3.55 22.18 4.05
C GLU A 256 3.29 21.28 5.26
N LEU A 257 4.28 20.48 5.67
CA LEU A 257 4.13 19.58 6.81
C LEU A 257 4.09 20.41 8.13
N PRO A 258 3.11 20.18 9.01
CA PRO A 258 3.00 20.91 10.28
C PRO A 258 4.24 20.68 11.15
N LYS A 259 4.94 21.76 11.49
CA LYS A 259 6.22 21.69 12.24
C LYS A 259 6.01 21.38 13.73
N ASP A 260 4.82 21.65 14.23
CA ASP A 260 4.34 21.34 15.58
C ASP A 260 4.10 19.84 15.79
N GLU A 261 3.75 19.12 14.71
CA GLU A 261 3.52 17.67 14.75
C GLU A 261 4.77 16.90 14.28
N TYR A 262 5.47 17.39 13.25
CA TYR A 262 6.63 16.75 12.64
C TYR A 262 7.88 17.63 12.76
N HIS A 263 8.57 17.49 13.89
CA HIS A 263 9.79 18.25 14.19
C HIS A 263 11.00 17.73 13.39
N CYS A 264 11.76 18.64 12.78
CA CYS A 264 13.05 18.31 12.18
C CYS A 264 14.12 18.34 13.28
N MET A 265 14.78 17.20 13.52
CA MET A 265 15.88 17.11 14.50
C MET A 265 17.15 17.85 14.05
N ASN A 266 17.32 17.99 12.74
CA ASN A 266 18.39 18.79 12.14
C ASN A 266 17.73 19.90 11.33
N ASP A 267 18.00 21.17 11.66
CA ASP A 267 17.58 22.27 10.80
C ASP A 267 18.18 22.08 9.41
N PRO A 268 17.38 22.23 8.33
CA PRO A 268 17.95 22.24 6.99
C PRO A 268 18.94 23.39 6.91
N SER A 269 20.23 23.05 6.77
CA SER A 269 21.27 24.05 6.57
C SER A 269 20.87 24.94 5.37
N PRO A 270 20.97 26.28 5.46
CA PRO A 270 20.45 27.20 4.44
C PRO A 270 21.20 27.15 3.10
N SER A 271 22.12 26.21 2.89
CA SER A 271 22.99 26.10 1.71
C SER A 271 22.32 25.48 0.47
N PHE A 272 21.03 25.13 0.50
CA PHE A 272 20.36 24.55 -0.66
C PHE A 272 18.98 25.16 -0.95
N ARG A 273 18.91 26.49 -1.07
CA ARG A 273 17.92 27.07 -1.99
C ARG A 273 18.45 26.87 -3.39
N GLY A 274 17.72 26.11 -4.20
CA GLY A 274 17.99 26.00 -5.64
C GLY A 274 18.18 27.38 -6.24
N ILE A 275 19.29 27.57 -6.95
CA ILE A 275 19.62 28.81 -7.66
C ILE A 275 18.50 29.06 -8.69
N PRO A 276 17.74 30.17 -8.61
CA PRO A 276 17.03 30.69 -9.77
C PRO A 276 18.08 31.23 -10.73
N GLY A 277 17.96 30.90 -12.03
CA GLY A 277 18.93 31.26 -13.05
C GLY A 277 19.41 32.71 -12.96
N SER A 278 20.72 32.89 -12.78
CA SER A 278 21.36 34.21 -12.81
C SER A 278 21.97 34.42 -14.19
N THR A 279 21.48 35.47 -14.83
CA THR A 279 22.03 36.11 -16.01
C THR A 279 23.48 36.54 -15.80
N SER A 280 24.19 36.58 -16.92
CA SER A 280 25.59 36.94 -17.09
C SER A 280 25.93 38.33 -16.54
N ALA A 281 27.01 38.43 -15.75
CA ALA A 281 27.87 39.60 -15.70
C ALA A 281 29.28 39.22 -15.22
N ARG A 282 30.26 39.52 -16.07
CA ARG A 282 31.71 39.42 -15.82
C ARG A 282 32.17 40.58 -14.92
N THR A 283 33.13 40.33 -14.02
CA THR A 283 34.46 41.00 -13.93
C THR A 283 35.29 40.49 -12.73
N SER A 284 36.44 39.87 -13.06
CA SER A 284 37.82 39.93 -12.52
C SER A 284 38.20 40.26 -11.04
N PRO A 285 39.41 39.84 -10.59
CA PRO A 285 39.67 39.35 -9.23
C PRO A 285 40.60 40.23 -8.38
N ALA A 286 40.51 40.15 -7.04
CA ALA A 286 41.64 40.36 -6.13
C ALA A 286 41.35 39.96 -4.67
N HIS A 287 42.38 39.42 -4.01
CA HIS A 287 42.64 39.31 -2.57
C HIS A 287 42.02 38.16 -1.74
N GLN A 288 42.88 37.15 -1.50
CA GLN A 288 42.90 36.34 -0.27
C GLN A 288 43.39 37.18 0.93
N PRO A 289 42.99 36.82 2.15
CA PRO A 289 44.03 36.44 3.11
C PRO A 289 43.71 35.25 4.04
N ALA A 290 44.80 34.52 4.30
CA ALA A 290 45.24 33.90 5.55
C ALA A 290 44.37 32.85 6.28
N GLN A 291 44.90 31.63 6.28
CA GLN A 291 44.52 30.51 7.14
C GLN A 291 44.88 30.76 8.61
N SER A 292 43.97 30.37 9.52
CA SER A 292 44.27 30.21 10.94
C SER A 292 44.15 28.73 11.31
N MET A 293 45.29 28.13 11.69
CA MET A 293 45.40 26.80 12.28
C MET A 293 45.48 26.91 13.81
N ARG A 294 44.43 26.47 14.51
CA ARG A 294 44.38 25.93 15.90
C ARG A 294 42.90 25.69 16.21
N SER A 295 42.42 24.61 16.81
CA SER A 295 43.02 23.49 17.52
C SER A 295 42.00 22.34 17.54
N ARG A 296 42.50 21.10 17.51
CA ARG A 296 41.78 19.85 17.74
C ARG A 296 41.00 19.87 19.07
N ARG A 297 39.79 19.29 19.09
CA ARG A 297 39.47 18.07 19.87
C ARG A 297 38.10 17.45 19.50
N ILE A 298 38.19 16.19 19.07
CA ILE A 298 37.38 15.01 19.43
C ILE A 298 35.87 15.07 19.18
N GLY A 299 35.45 14.48 18.06
CA GLY A 299 34.08 14.04 17.76
C GLY A 299 34.08 13.08 16.57
N GLY A 300 33.57 11.87 16.75
CA GLY A 300 33.63 10.76 15.79
C GLY A 300 33.07 11.13 14.42
N THR A 301 33.89 10.93 13.38
CA THR A 301 33.61 11.32 12.00
C THR A 301 32.87 10.20 11.27
N TRP A 302 31.55 10.11 11.42
CA TRP A 302 30.71 9.13 10.70
C TRP A 302 29.95 9.69 9.50
N ALA A 303 30.07 10.99 9.20
CA ALA A 303 29.45 11.59 8.02
C ALA A 303 30.41 12.56 7.34
N ARG A 304 31.15 12.05 6.34
CA ARG A 304 31.64 12.90 5.24
C ARG A 304 30.83 12.55 3.99
N PRO A 305 30.35 13.53 3.22
CA PRO A 305 29.76 13.26 1.91
C PRO A 305 30.90 12.88 0.97
N ARG A 306 31.02 11.60 0.63
CA ARG A 306 31.83 11.16 -0.50
C ARG A 306 31.06 11.50 -1.78
N ASN A 307 31.34 12.68 -2.34
CA ASN A 307 31.35 12.78 -3.79
C ASN A 307 32.66 12.13 -4.23
N SER A 308 32.60 10.86 -4.61
CA SER A 308 33.68 10.23 -5.35
C SER A 308 33.05 9.56 -6.58
N ASP A 309 33.37 10.17 -7.72
CA ASP A 309 33.15 9.67 -9.07
C ASP A 309 34.39 8.83 -9.38
N ASP A 310 34.30 7.53 -9.12
CA ASP A 310 35.33 6.55 -9.42
C ASP A 310 34.63 5.23 -9.71
N GLY A 311 34.74 4.82 -10.97
CA GLY A 311 34.10 3.63 -11.50
C GLY A 311 34.83 2.34 -11.17
N TYR A 312 34.23 1.28 -11.71
CA TYR A 312 34.69 -0.10 -11.73
C TYR A 312 34.34 -0.94 -10.50
N SER A 313 33.10 -1.43 -10.49
CA SER A 313 32.77 -2.69 -9.82
C SER A 313 32.02 -3.57 -10.82
N SER A 314 32.67 -4.67 -11.22
CA SER A 314 32.11 -5.69 -12.10
C SER A 314 31.04 -6.48 -11.36
N ASP A 315 29.77 -6.15 -11.58
CA ASP A 315 28.71 -7.14 -11.52
C ASP A 315 27.56 -6.74 -12.46
N SER A 316 27.32 -7.54 -13.49
CA SER A 316 26.62 -7.16 -14.72
C SER A 316 25.13 -7.50 -14.75
N VAL A 317 24.48 -7.72 -13.59
CA VAL A 317 23.06 -8.14 -13.55
C VAL A 317 22.10 -7.05 -13.06
N LEU A 318 22.58 -6.02 -12.33
CA LEU A 318 21.72 -4.99 -11.73
C LEU A 318 21.57 -3.69 -12.57
N LYS A 319 22.15 -3.63 -13.77
CA LYS A 319 22.21 -2.38 -14.55
C LYS A 319 20.90 -1.95 -15.22
N HIS A 320 19.93 -2.85 -15.42
CA HIS A 320 18.70 -2.50 -16.14
C HIS A 320 17.59 -1.90 -15.26
N ALA A 321 17.67 -2.00 -13.92
CA ALA A 321 16.73 -1.34 -13.00
C ALA A 321 17.32 -0.08 -12.34
N SER A 322 18.64 0.06 -12.31
CA SER A 322 19.37 1.10 -11.55
C SER A 322 19.53 2.45 -12.27
N SER A 323 19.39 2.50 -13.59
CA SER A 323 19.67 3.71 -14.37
C SER A 323 18.63 4.83 -14.19
N ASP A 324 17.38 4.47 -13.88
CA ASP A 324 16.29 5.45 -13.79
C ASP A 324 16.24 6.15 -12.42
N PHE A 325 16.61 5.45 -11.34
CA PHE A 325 16.60 6.01 -9.99
C PHE A 325 17.64 7.12 -9.76
N ARG A 326 18.78 7.07 -10.47
CA ARG A 326 19.87 8.07 -10.28
C ARG A 326 19.48 9.50 -10.68
N LYS A 327 18.32 9.71 -11.31
CA LYS A 327 17.86 11.02 -11.78
C LYS A 327 16.69 11.61 -10.98
N LEU A 328 16.19 10.92 -9.96
CA LEU A 328 14.96 11.29 -9.24
C LEU A 328 15.18 12.25 -8.04
N GLY A 329 16.31 12.94 -7.95
CA GLY A 329 16.55 13.95 -6.91
C GLY A 329 16.71 13.38 -5.49
N GLN A 330 16.31 14.15 -4.47
CA GLN A 330 16.49 13.77 -3.06
C GLN A 330 15.64 12.56 -2.69
N ARG A 331 16.20 11.59 -1.97
CA ARG A 331 15.44 10.43 -1.46
C ARG A 331 14.50 10.84 -0.33
N LEU A 332 13.40 10.11 -0.19
CA LEU A 332 12.51 10.18 0.96
C LEU A 332 12.44 8.81 1.62
N PHE A 333 12.93 8.71 2.85
CA PHE A 333 12.84 7.50 3.66
C PHE A 333 11.69 7.64 4.65
N ILE A 334 10.82 6.63 4.69
CA ILE A 334 9.66 6.56 5.57
C ILE A 334 9.74 5.24 6.31
N PHE A 335 9.70 5.27 7.62
CA PHE A 335 9.66 4.05 8.43
C PHE A 335 8.37 3.98 9.25
N VAL A 336 7.59 2.91 9.05
CA VAL A 336 6.35 2.67 9.80
C VAL A 336 6.61 1.60 10.86
N ILE A 337 6.55 2.00 12.12
CA ILE A 337 6.73 1.11 13.27
C ILE A 337 5.47 0.25 13.44
N GLY A 338 5.64 -1.04 13.72
CA GLY A 338 4.53 -1.95 14.02
C GLY A 338 3.93 -2.65 12.81
N GLY A 339 4.16 -2.13 11.60
CA GLY A 339 3.79 -2.75 10.34
C GLY A 339 3.27 -1.73 9.32
N ALA A 340 3.66 -1.88 8.05
CA ALA A 340 3.07 -1.13 6.94
C ALA A 340 2.06 -2.02 6.20
N THR A 341 1.16 -1.40 5.47
CA THR A 341 0.17 -2.08 4.63
C THR A 341 0.56 -2.04 3.16
N ARG A 342 0.03 -2.99 2.37
CA ARG A 342 0.24 -2.99 0.90
C ARG A 342 -0.39 -1.78 0.21
N SER A 343 -1.42 -1.17 0.82
CA SER A 343 -1.99 0.09 0.33
C SER A 343 -1.01 1.26 0.48
N GLU A 344 -0.24 1.31 1.57
CA GLU A 344 0.82 2.30 1.77
C GLU A 344 2.02 2.06 0.85
N LEU A 345 2.38 0.80 0.62
CA LEU A 345 3.41 0.43 -0.36
C LEU A 345 3.00 0.89 -1.78
N ARG A 346 1.74 0.69 -2.17
CA ARG A 346 1.19 1.18 -3.45
C ARG A 346 1.32 2.70 -3.56
N VAL A 347 1.04 3.43 -2.48
CA VAL A 347 1.18 4.90 -2.42
C VAL A 347 2.64 5.31 -2.65
N ALA A 348 3.61 4.63 -2.02
CA ALA A 348 5.02 4.93 -2.23
C ALA A 348 5.44 4.78 -3.69
N HIS A 349 5.02 3.70 -4.37
CA HIS A 349 5.27 3.50 -5.80
C HIS A 349 4.58 4.57 -6.67
N LYS A 350 3.29 4.84 -6.42
CA LYS A 350 2.50 5.85 -7.15
C LYS A 350 3.15 7.23 -7.05
N LEU A 351 3.49 7.66 -5.83
CA LEU A 351 4.07 8.98 -5.61
C LEU A 351 5.51 9.07 -6.10
N SER A 352 6.25 7.96 -6.16
CA SER A 352 7.60 7.96 -6.73
C SER A 352 7.57 8.35 -8.21
N GLY A 353 6.61 7.80 -8.96
CA GLY A 353 6.37 8.18 -10.36
C GLY A 353 5.85 9.61 -10.50
N LYS A 354 4.82 9.97 -9.72
CA LYS A 354 4.14 11.29 -9.79
C LYS A 354 5.06 12.45 -9.44
N LEU A 355 5.85 12.32 -8.37
CA LEU A 355 6.74 13.38 -7.88
C LEU A 355 8.14 13.31 -8.53
N LYS A 356 8.40 12.29 -9.35
CA LYS A 356 9.74 11.98 -9.89
C LYS A 356 10.80 11.98 -8.78
N ARG A 357 10.45 11.35 -7.64
CA ARG A 357 11.25 11.30 -6.42
C ARG A 357 11.37 9.88 -5.92
N GLU A 358 12.55 9.44 -5.48
CA GLU A 358 12.72 8.11 -4.92
C GLU A 358 12.14 8.06 -3.48
N ILE A 359 11.02 7.35 -3.30
CA ILE A 359 10.38 7.15 -2.00
C ILE A 359 10.60 5.70 -1.57
N ILE A 360 11.22 5.54 -0.40
CA ILE A 360 11.57 4.25 0.19
C ILE A 360 10.75 4.09 1.46
N LEU A 361 9.82 3.12 1.44
CA LEU A 361 9.02 2.71 2.59
C LEU A 361 9.69 1.51 3.26
N GLY A 362 10.04 1.67 4.53
CA GLY A 362 10.44 0.59 5.42
C GLY A 362 9.41 0.43 6.54
N SER A 363 9.36 -0.77 7.12
CA SER A 363 8.51 -1.06 8.28
C SER A 363 9.06 -2.25 9.06
N SER A 364 8.55 -2.45 10.29
CA SER A 364 8.87 -3.64 11.09
C SER A 364 8.36 -4.94 10.44
N SER A 365 7.27 -4.87 9.70
CA SER A 365 6.68 -5.95 8.91
C SER A 365 5.73 -5.39 7.85
N LEU A 366 5.30 -6.22 6.90
CA LEU A 366 4.27 -5.88 5.93
C LEU A 366 3.01 -6.68 6.29
N ASP A 367 2.01 -6.00 6.84
CA ASP A 367 0.85 -6.64 7.45
C ASP A 367 -0.35 -6.65 6.51
N ASP A 368 -0.96 -7.82 6.41
CA ASP A 368 -2.30 -8.01 5.85
C ASP A 368 -3.37 -7.91 6.96
N PRO A 369 -4.64 -7.63 6.64
CA PRO A 369 -5.65 -7.39 7.67
C PRO A 369 -5.80 -8.50 8.73
N PRO A 370 -5.75 -9.80 8.37
CA PRO A 370 -5.77 -10.87 9.38
C PRO A 370 -4.57 -10.82 10.33
N GLN A 371 -3.37 -10.52 9.82
CA GLN A 371 -2.15 -10.42 10.64
C GLN A 371 -2.22 -9.23 11.59
N PHE A 372 -2.76 -8.10 11.14
CA PHE A 372 -2.98 -6.93 11.99
C PHE A 372 -3.97 -7.22 13.12
N ILE A 373 -5.07 -7.94 12.84
CA ILE A 373 -6.03 -8.41 13.85
C ILE A 373 -5.34 -9.32 14.87
N THR A 374 -4.52 -10.27 14.43
CA THR A 374 -3.77 -11.16 15.32
C THR A 374 -2.81 -10.39 16.23
N LYS A 375 -2.07 -9.41 15.69
CA LYS A 375 -1.17 -8.56 16.48
C LYS A 375 -1.93 -7.78 17.54
N LEU A 376 -3.07 -7.17 17.18
CA LEU A 376 -3.92 -6.47 18.13
C LEU A 376 -4.44 -7.38 19.22
N LYS A 377 -4.81 -8.63 18.90
CA LYS A 377 -5.22 -9.63 19.90
C LYS A 377 -4.10 -9.90 20.91
N MET A 378 -2.85 -9.89 20.48
CA MET A 378 -1.68 -10.13 21.34
C MET A 378 -1.25 -8.93 22.19
N LEU A 379 -1.74 -7.72 21.92
CA LEU A 379 -1.38 -6.53 22.72
C LEU A 379 -1.87 -6.60 24.18
N SER A 380 -2.84 -7.46 24.49
CA SER A 380 -3.41 -7.65 25.82
C SER A 380 -2.80 -8.80 26.62
N THR A 381 -1.82 -9.52 26.06
CA THR A 381 -1.03 -10.47 26.85
C THR A 381 -0.13 -9.63 27.76
N GLU A 382 -0.48 -9.57 29.04
CA GLU A 382 0.33 -9.00 30.11
C GLU A 382 1.71 -9.67 30.11
N GLU A 383 2.68 -9.11 29.38
CA GLU A 383 4.13 -9.29 29.54
C GLU A 383 4.84 -8.40 28.50
N LEU A 384 4.78 -7.09 28.72
CA LEU A 384 5.94 -6.25 28.43
C LEU A 384 6.47 -5.83 29.81
N SER A 385 7.09 -6.77 30.53
CA SER A 385 7.96 -6.38 31.62
C SER A 385 9.08 -5.55 30.98
N LEU A 386 9.24 -4.32 31.47
CA LEU A 386 10.37 -3.46 31.09
C LEU A 386 11.72 -4.00 31.60
N ASP A 387 11.71 -5.15 32.27
CA ASP A 387 12.87 -5.80 32.87
C ASP A 387 13.73 -6.58 31.84
N ASP A 388 13.23 -6.83 30.64
CA ASP A 388 13.99 -7.51 29.56
C ASP A 388 14.84 -6.55 28.71
N LEU A 389 14.78 -5.24 28.99
CA LEU A 389 15.69 -4.24 28.41
C LEU A 389 16.83 -3.95 29.37
N GLN A 390 17.78 -4.89 29.48
CA GLN A 390 19.12 -4.53 29.92
C GLN A 390 19.80 -3.75 28.79
N ILE A 391 19.97 -2.45 29.01
CA ILE A 391 20.84 -1.55 28.21
C ILE A 391 22.30 -1.91 28.43
#